data_AF-A0A0C9VCY3-F1
#
_entry.id   AF-A0A0C9VCY3-F1
#
_cell.length_a   1.000
_cell.length_b   1.000
_cell.length_c   1.000
_cell.angle_alpha   90.00
_cell.angle_beta   90.00
_cell.angle_gamma   90.00
#
_symmetry.space_group_name_H-M   'P 1'
#
loop_
_entity.id
_entity.type
_entity.pdbx_description
1 polymer ?
#
loop_
_entity_poly.entity_id
_entity_poly.type
_entity_poly.pdbx_seq_one_letter_code
_entity_poly.pdbx_strand_id
1 'polypeptide(L)'
;MLNPSSFLLVAALLVSNTHAASLKVYNKCTGTVFLNTASSSGTIAHNVLLGAGKSTDMRISANWNGAINVGTGCDASGRTCTTGGPTWDGRTPFSRAELNYAAIPGTVIYDISFIYGANVGMKISSSGGTGCANFACTLPKGCPIRGPGANSCYSGCCRSAAECKAKGALPPGGGGCPKNGYAGPHSDFFYKNCPNVYAFPFNDGAEGGKPANYVVSQCKNTAITVTLCPGETTHIPKSLGLLLQGEAQQQMSRPWDASFDEYDPQALEDEVFDSSDYLALDSGSYEEDF
;
A
#
# COMPACT_ATOMS: atom_id res chain seq x y z
N MET A 1 -27.47 14.68 63.64
CA MET A 1 -26.32 13.91 63.12
C MET A 1 -26.79 13.15 61.89
N LEU A 2 -26.58 13.73 60.70
CA LEU A 2 -26.97 13.16 59.41
C LEU A 2 -25.72 12.52 58.79
N ASN A 3 -25.87 11.29 58.34
CA ASN A 3 -24.81 10.39 57.88
C ASN A 3 -24.22 10.89 56.53
N PRO A 4 -22.90 11.11 56.39
CA PRO A 4 -22.30 11.64 55.15
C PRO A 4 -22.07 10.52 54.10
N SER A 5 -23.05 9.62 53.94
CA SER A 5 -22.95 8.44 53.06
C SER A 5 -23.62 8.66 51.70
N SER A 6 -23.31 9.76 51.02
CA SER A 6 -23.73 9.95 49.62
C SER A 6 -22.76 10.85 48.87
N PHE A 7 -21.47 10.49 48.92
CA PHE A 7 -20.53 10.98 47.92
C PHE A 7 -20.88 10.30 46.59
N LEU A 8 -21.42 11.12 45.69
CA LEU A 8 -21.65 10.87 44.28
C LEU A 8 -20.51 10.05 43.65
N LEU A 9 -20.75 8.75 43.46
CA LEU A 9 -19.95 7.91 42.57
C LEU A 9 -20.55 8.03 41.16
N VAL A 10 -20.43 9.22 40.55
CA VAL A 10 -20.59 9.36 39.10
C VAL A 10 -19.30 8.82 38.50
N ALA A 11 -19.22 7.49 38.42
CA ALA A 11 -18.23 6.83 37.58
C ALA A 11 -18.60 7.17 36.13
N ALA A 12 -18.02 8.26 35.62
CA ALA A 12 -18.03 8.56 34.20
C ALA A 12 -17.31 7.40 33.49
N LEU A 13 -18.08 6.41 33.05
CA LEU A 13 -17.69 5.44 32.05
C LEU A 13 -17.43 6.22 30.76
N LEU A 14 -16.24 6.79 30.66
CA LEU A 14 -15.66 7.17 29.38
C LEU A 14 -15.44 5.85 28.64
N VAL A 15 -16.48 5.40 27.94
CA VAL A 15 -16.35 4.39 26.90
C VAL A 15 -15.54 5.07 25.80
N SER A 16 -14.22 4.97 25.90
CA SER A 16 -13.33 5.26 24.79
C SER A 16 -13.71 4.27 23.70
N ASN A 17 -14.50 4.75 22.72
CA ASN A 17 -14.71 4.06 21.46
C ASN A 17 -13.37 4.04 20.73
N THR A 18 -12.49 3.12 21.12
CA THR A 18 -11.29 2.80 20.36
C THR A 18 -11.76 2.09 19.09
N HIS A 19 -11.97 2.88 18.04
CA HIS A 19 -12.18 2.33 16.70
C HIS A 19 -10.90 1.58 16.30
N ALA A 20 -10.89 0.27 16.52
CA ALA A 20 -9.79 -0.58 16.11
C ALA A 20 -9.68 -0.54 14.58
N ALA A 21 -8.56 -0.04 14.06
CA ALA A 21 -8.24 -0.15 12.65
C ALA A 21 -8.18 -1.64 12.28
N SER A 22 -8.81 -2.00 11.16
CA SER A 22 -8.76 -3.36 10.64
C SER A 22 -8.61 -3.34 9.13
N LEU A 23 -7.79 -4.26 8.63
CA LEU A 23 -7.54 -4.42 7.20
C LEU A 23 -7.68 -5.90 6.86
N LYS A 24 -8.83 -6.26 6.29
CA LYS A 24 -9.11 -7.62 5.84
C LYS A 24 -8.84 -7.75 4.35
N VAL A 25 -8.20 -8.84 3.95
CA VAL A 25 -8.03 -9.21 2.54
C VAL A 25 -8.85 -10.46 2.26
N TYR A 26 -9.67 -10.44 1.21
CA TYR A 26 -10.47 -11.57 0.74
C TYR A 26 -10.04 -12.00 -0.65
N ASN A 27 -9.60 -13.25 -0.79
CA ASN A 27 -9.19 -13.81 -2.06
C ASN A 27 -10.39 -14.45 -2.80
N LYS A 28 -11.00 -13.75 -3.75
CA LYS A 28 -12.00 -14.34 -4.68
C LYS A 28 -11.37 -14.89 -5.96
N CYS A 29 -10.04 -14.85 -6.09
CA CYS A 29 -9.39 -15.48 -7.22
C CYS A 29 -9.58 -17.01 -7.14
N THR A 30 -9.47 -17.68 -8.28
CA THR A 30 -9.61 -19.15 -8.37
C THR A 30 -8.41 -19.89 -7.80
N GLY A 31 -7.27 -19.21 -7.60
CA GLY A 31 -6.04 -19.77 -7.09
C GLY A 31 -5.58 -19.11 -5.79
N THR A 32 -4.60 -19.74 -5.17
CA THR A 32 -3.89 -19.19 -4.01
C THR A 32 -3.08 -17.96 -4.42
N VAL A 33 -3.10 -16.94 -3.56
CA VAL A 33 -2.25 -15.74 -3.68
C VAL A 33 -1.31 -15.66 -2.49
N PHE A 34 -0.23 -14.91 -2.65
CA PHE A 34 0.66 -14.54 -1.56
C PHE A 34 0.45 -13.07 -1.23
N LEU A 35 0.32 -12.72 0.04
CA LEU A 35 0.14 -11.35 0.51
C LEU A 35 1.32 -10.95 1.37
N ASN A 36 1.75 -9.71 1.26
CA ASN A 36 2.66 -9.10 2.22
C ASN A 36 2.29 -7.64 2.44
N THR A 37 2.60 -7.13 3.62
CA THR A 37 2.57 -5.69 3.91
C THR A 37 3.92 -5.08 3.57
N ALA A 38 3.91 -3.86 3.04
CA ALA A 38 5.08 -3.02 2.84
C ALA A 38 4.82 -1.66 3.52
N SER A 39 5.44 -1.38 4.67
CA SER A 39 5.24 -0.10 5.38
C SER A 39 6.06 1.02 4.76
N SER A 40 5.64 2.28 4.94
CA SER A 40 6.47 3.44 4.56
C SER A 40 7.88 3.43 5.14
N SER A 41 8.09 2.83 6.31
CA SER A 41 9.41 2.68 6.92
C SER A 41 10.28 1.60 6.26
N GLY A 42 9.91 1.09 5.08
CA GLY A 42 10.63 0.06 4.34
C GLY A 42 10.48 -1.37 4.89
N THR A 43 9.59 -1.60 5.86
CA THR A 43 9.42 -2.93 6.46
C THR A 43 8.49 -3.80 5.62
N ILE A 44 9.01 -4.96 5.18
CA ILE A 44 8.20 -6.02 4.59
C ILE A 44 7.82 -7.05 5.66
N ALA A 45 6.53 -7.27 5.85
CA ALA A 45 6.02 -8.15 6.90
C ALA A 45 4.72 -8.85 6.49
N HIS A 46 4.15 -9.63 7.43
CA HIS A 46 2.84 -10.27 7.29
C HIS A 46 2.68 -11.06 5.99
N ASN A 47 3.68 -11.90 5.72
CA ASN A 47 3.72 -12.83 4.61
C ASN A 47 2.68 -13.94 4.80
N VAL A 48 1.63 -13.94 3.98
CA VAL A 48 0.51 -14.88 4.11
C VAL A 48 0.20 -15.53 2.76
N LEU A 49 0.22 -16.86 2.74
CA LEU A 49 -0.33 -17.63 1.63
C LEU A 49 -1.85 -17.77 1.84
N LEU A 50 -2.64 -17.10 1.00
CA LEU A 50 -4.10 -17.02 1.12
C LEU A 50 -4.78 -17.85 0.03
N GLY A 51 -5.37 -18.99 0.42
CA GLY A 51 -6.11 -19.86 -0.48
C GLY A 51 -7.34 -19.20 -1.10
N ALA A 52 -7.82 -19.75 -2.22
CA ALA A 52 -9.04 -19.31 -2.89
C ALA A 52 -10.26 -19.35 -1.95
N GLY A 53 -11.09 -18.31 -2.00
CA GLY A 53 -12.27 -18.16 -1.15
C GLY A 53 -11.99 -17.93 0.33
N LYS A 54 -10.74 -17.67 0.73
CA LYS A 54 -10.35 -17.39 2.12
C LYS A 54 -10.13 -15.90 2.34
N SER A 55 -10.23 -15.48 3.60
CA SER A 55 -9.86 -14.14 4.05
C SER A 55 -8.82 -14.20 5.17
N THR A 56 -8.03 -13.15 5.29
CA THR A 56 -7.15 -12.91 6.44
C THR A 56 -7.26 -11.47 6.89
N ASP A 57 -6.99 -11.23 8.18
CA ASP A 57 -6.68 -9.90 8.68
C ASP A 57 -5.17 -9.67 8.50
N MET A 58 -4.77 -8.48 8.04
CA MET A 58 -3.36 -8.13 7.83
C MET A 58 -2.67 -7.63 9.10
N ARG A 59 -3.40 -7.51 10.23
CA ARG A 59 -2.90 -7.23 11.58
C ARG A 59 -2.10 -5.93 11.67
N ILE A 60 -2.59 -4.90 10.97
CA ILE A 60 -2.01 -3.56 10.98
C ILE A 60 -2.29 -2.83 12.30
N SER A 61 -1.44 -1.87 12.66
CA SER A 61 -1.71 -0.95 13.77
C SER A 61 -2.62 0.21 13.34
N ALA A 62 -3.21 0.91 14.31
CA ALA A 62 -4.05 2.09 14.05
C ALA A 62 -3.29 3.30 13.50
N ASN A 63 -1.95 3.30 13.59
CA ASN A 63 -1.05 4.28 12.99
C ASN A 63 -0.26 3.69 11.81
N TRP A 64 -0.73 2.59 11.23
CA TRP A 64 -0.03 1.95 10.13
C TRP A 64 -0.19 2.76 8.85
N ASN A 65 0.90 2.83 8.10
CA ASN A 65 0.94 3.49 6.82
C ASN A 65 1.82 2.61 5.91
N GLY A 66 1.24 2.13 4.82
CA GLY A 66 1.90 1.22 3.90
C GLY A 66 0.97 0.68 2.83
N ALA A 67 1.32 -0.49 2.29
CA ALA A 67 0.55 -1.13 1.25
C ALA A 67 0.46 -2.65 1.39
N ILE A 68 -0.53 -3.22 0.72
CA ILE A 68 -0.67 -4.66 0.51
C ILE A 68 -0.26 -4.98 -0.92
N ASN A 69 0.79 -5.78 -1.05
CA ASN A 69 1.25 -6.32 -2.33
C ASN A 69 0.70 -7.74 -2.50
N VAL A 70 0.34 -8.08 -3.74
CA VAL A 70 -0.16 -9.40 -4.09
C VAL A 70 0.84 -10.13 -4.97
N GLY A 71 1.30 -11.30 -4.52
CA GLY A 71 2.08 -12.25 -5.30
C GLY A 71 1.23 -13.39 -5.86
N THR A 72 1.67 -13.95 -6.99
CA THR A 72 1.06 -15.15 -7.60
C THR A 72 2.13 -16.13 -8.07
N GLY A 73 1.75 -17.41 -8.14
CA GLY A 73 2.67 -18.50 -8.48
C GLY A 73 3.85 -18.55 -7.50
N CYS A 74 3.55 -18.41 -6.21
CA CYS A 74 4.54 -18.35 -5.16
C CYS A 74 4.75 -19.71 -4.48
N ASP A 75 5.97 -19.96 -3.99
CA ASP A 75 6.21 -21.03 -3.03
C ASP A 75 5.58 -20.69 -1.66
N ALA A 76 5.60 -21.65 -0.72
CA ALA A 76 4.98 -21.48 0.60
C ALA A 76 5.59 -20.34 1.43
N SER A 77 6.83 -19.95 1.16
CA SER A 77 7.54 -18.87 1.83
C SER A 77 7.43 -17.52 1.12
N GLY A 78 6.88 -17.49 -0.10
CA GLY A 78 6.86 -16.33 -0.99
C GLY A 78 8.23 -15.94 -1.56
N ARG A 79 9.31 -16.67 -1.25
CA ARG A 79 10.68 -16.35 -1.73
C ARG A 79 10.76 -16.41 -3.25
N THR A 80 10.11 -17.40 -3.83
CA THR A 80 9.95 -17.54 -5.27
C THR A 80 8.51 -17.21 -5.62
N CYS A 81 8.31 -16.21 -6.47
CA CYS A 81 7.00 -15.83 -7.02
C CYS A 81 7.13 -15.58 -8.53
N THR A 82 6.06 -15.84 -9.28
CA THR A 82 5.98 -15.46 -10.70
C THR A 82 5.79 -13.94 -10.84
N THR A 83 4.94 -13.39 -9.97
CA THR A 83 4.66 -11.95 -9.86
C THR A 83 4.58 -11.56 -8.40
N GLY A 84 4.86 -10.31 -8.05
CA GLY A 84 4.89 -9.82 -6.67
C GLY A 84 5.94 -10.55 -5.83
N GLY A 85 5.63 -10.79 -4.56
CA GLY A 85 6.53 -11.38 -3.58
C GLY A 85 6.97 -10.37 -2.51
N PRO A 86 7.63 -10.84 -1.43
CA PRO A 86 7.94 -10.03 -0.26
C PRO A 86 9.19 -9.18 -0.45
N THR A 87 9.20 -8.36 -1.49
CA THR A 87 10.18 -7.29 -1.70
C THR A 87 9.44 -5.97 -1.88
N TRP A 88 10.12 -4.85 -1.62
CA TRP A 88 9.56 -3.52 -1.78
C TRP A 88 8.99 -3.31 -3.19
N ASP A 89 9.84 -3.53 -4.20
CA ASP A 89 9.48 -3.38 -5.61
C ASP A 89 8.78 -4.61 -6.20
N GLY A 90 8.53 -5.65 -5.40
CA GLY A 90 7.99 -6.93 -5.84
C GLY A 90 8.72 -7.54 -7.05
N ARG A 91 8.09 -8.51 -7.70
CA ARG A 91 8.41 -8.93 -9.06
C ARG A 91 7.32 -8.43 -9.99
N THR A 92 7.57 -7.36 -10.75
CA THR A 92 6.55 -6.79 -11.65
C THR A 92 6.00 -7.82 -12.66
N PRO A 93 4.70 -7.76 -13.00
CA PRO A 93 3.68 -6.83 -12.49
C PRO A 93 3.03 -7.28 -11.19
N PHE A 94 2.58 -6.34 -10.35
CA PHE A 94 1.73 -6.67 -9.20
C PHE A 94 0.76 -5.55 -8.87
N SER A 95 -0.42 -5.95 -8.42
CA SER A 95 -1.47 -5.04 -7.95
C SER A 95 -1.20 -4.65 -6.50
N ARG A 96 -1.41 -3.37 -6.16
CA ARG A 96 -1.16 -2.80 -4.84
C ARG A 96 -2.39 -2.08 -4.29
N ALA A 97 -2.68 -2.28 -3.01
CA ALA A 97 -3.60 -1.44 -2.23
C ALA A 97 -2.78 -0.59 -1.28
N GLU A 98 -2.90 0.73 -1.34
CA GLU A 98 -2.13 1.67 -0.52
C GLU A 98 -3.07 2.28 0.53
N LEU A 99 -2.62 2.33 1.80
CA LEU A 99 -3.44 2.81 2.91
C LEU A 99 -2.60 3.59 3.94
N ASN A 100 -3.16 4.71 4.39
CA ASN A 100 -2.59 5.56 5.42
C ASN A 100 -3.58 5.73 6.58
N TYR A 101 -3.34 5.03 7.69
CA TYR A 101 -4.06 5.22 8.95
C TYR A 101 -3.37 6.23 9.88
N ALA A 102 -2.14 6.63 9.55
CA ALA A 102 -1.31 7.50 10.37
C ALA A 102 -1.58 9.00 10.14
N ALA A 103 -1.99 9.39 8.93
CA ALA A 103 -2.08 10.79 8.52
C ALA A 103 -3.12 11.60 9.32
N ILE A 104 -4.30 11.02 9.54
CA ILE A 104 -5.41 11.69 10.23
C ILE A 104 -5.99 10.70 11.25
N PRO A 105 -5.89 10.98 12.56
CA PRO A 105 -6.44 10.10 13.60
C PRO A 105 -7.91 9.74 13.36
N GLY A 106 -8.22 8.45 13.45
CA GLY A 106 -9.59 7.93 13.27
C GLY A 106 -10.07 7.93 11.81
N THR A 107 -9.17 8.10 10.85
CA THR A 107 -9.47 8.09 9.41
C THR A 107 -8.45 7.20 8.70
N VAL A 108 -8.83 6.66 7.56
CA VAL A 108 -7.93 5.99 6.63
C VAL A 108 -8.02 6.66 5.26
N ILE A 109 -6.87 6.95 4.68
CA ILE A 109 -6.76 7.37 3.28
C ILE A 109 -6.29 6.16 2.47
N TYR A 110 -6.91 5.87 1.34
CA TYR A 110 -6.57 4.69 0.54
C TYR A 110 -6.79 4.88 -0.95
N ASP A 111 -6.10 4.05 -1.71
CA ASP A 111 -6.22 3.93 -3.16
C ASP A 111 -5.82 2.53 -3.64
N ILE A 112 -6.11 2.26 -4.91
CA ILE A 112 -5.56 1.10 -5.63
C ILE A 112 -4.55 1.65 -6.62
N SER A 113 -3.40 0.98 -6.72
CA SER A 113 -2.30 1.39 -7.59
C SER A 113 -1.86 0.26 -8.51
N PHE A 114 -2.01 0.51 -9.81
CA PHE A 114 -1.51 -0.30 -10.91
C PHE A 114 -0.31 0.35 -11.61
N ILE A 115 0.33 1.32 -10.93
CA ILE A 115 1.60 1.93 -11.36
C ILE A 115 2.64 0.85 -11.64
N TYR A 116 2.67 -0.22 -10.84
CA TYR A 116 3.60 -1.33 -10.96
C TYR A 116 3.15 -2.42 -11.95
N GLY A 117 2.06 -2.18 -12.67
CA GLY A 117 1.31 -3.18 -13.44
C GLY A 117 0.19 -3.79 -12.60
N ALA A 118 -0.40 -4.87 -13.11
CA ALA A 118 -1.46 -5.61 -12.43
C ALA A 118 -1.30 -7.11 -12.64
N ASN A 119 -1.53 -7.90 -11.60
CA ASN A 119 -1.56 -9.37 -11.69
C ASN A 119 -2.91 -9.95 -11.27
N VAL A 120 -3.62 -9.28 -10.36
CA VAL A 120 -4.99 -9.60 -9.97
C VAL A 120 -5.87 -8.35 -10.00
N GLY A 121 -7.16 -8.50 -10.29
CA GLY A 121 -8.11 -7.42 -10.04
C GLY A 121 -8.19 -7.13 -8.54
N MET A 122 -8.56 -5.91 -8.16
CA MET A 122 -8.60 -5.49 -6.76
C MET A 122 -9.77 -4.56 -6.50
N LYS A 123 -10.32 -4.62 -5.30
CA LYS A 123 -11.33 -3.70 -4.77
C LYS A 123 -10.96 -3.30 -3.36
N ILE A 124 -11.11 -2.03 -3.01
CA ILE A 124 -11.09 -1.51 -1.65
C ILE A 124 -12.47 -1.00 -1.30
N SER A 125 -12.96 -1.38 -0.11
CA SER A 125 -14.25 -0.94 0.40
C SER A 125 -14.23 -0.78 1.91
N SER A 126 -15.12 0.09 2.40
CA SER A 126 -15.36 0.30 3.84
C SER A 126 -16.81 -0.05 4.18
N SER A 127 -17.01 -0.91 5.18
CA SER A 127 -18.36 -1.36 5.56
C SER A 127 -19.02 -0.38 6.53
N GLY A 128 -19.99 0.42 6.05
CA GLY A 128 -20.90 1.17 6.93
C GLY A 128 -20.58 2.65 7.18
N GLY A 129 -19.75 3.29 6.34
CA GLY A 129 -19.57 4.75 6.38
C GLY A 129 -20.23 5.43 5.18
N THR A 130 -21.16 6.37 5.41
CA THR A 130 -21.55 7.35 4.39
C THR A 130 -20.33 8.22 4.06
N GLY A 131 -19.97 8.36 2.78
CA GLY A 131 -18.88 9.24 2.31
C GLY A 131 -17.56 8.54 1.96
N CYS A 132 -17.44 7.22 2.12
CA CYS A 132 -16.25 6.49 1.70
C CYS A 132 -16.43 5.96 0.26
N ALA A 133 -15.49 6.24 -0.63
CA ALA A 133 -15.57 5.77 -2.01
C ALA A 133 -15.00 4.36 -2.16
N ASN A 134 -15.80 3.44 -2.69
CA ASN A 134 -15.29 2.12 -3.05
C ASN A 134 -14.55 2.23 -4.39
N PHE A 135 -13.33 1.71 -4.45
CA PHE A 135 -12.58 1.57 -5.69
C PHE A 135 -12.50 0.11 -6.08
N ALA A 136 -12.72 -0.19 -7.34
CA ALA A 136 -12.52 -1.53 -7.88
C ALA A 136 -12.00 -1.47 -9.31
N CYS A 137 -11.21 -2.46 -9.68
CA CYS A 137 -10.72 -2.64 -11.03
C CYS A 137 -10.45 -4.11 -11.31
N THR A 138 -11.00 -4.58 -12.42
CA THR A 138 -10.61 -5.82 -13.09
C THR A 138 -10.25 -5.47 -14.52
N LEU A 139 -8.97 -5.54 -14.87
CA LEU A 139 -8.54 -5.19 -16.23
C LEU A 139 -9.19 -6.15 -17.23
N PRO A 140 -9.67 -5.62 -18.37
CA PRO A 140 -10.10 -6.47 -19.47
C PRO A 140 -8.89 -7.13 -20.14
N LYS A 141 -9.19 -8.06 -21.06
CA LYS A 141 -8.19 -8.57 -22.00
C LYS A 141 -7.64 -7.44 -22.87
N GLY A 142 -6.47 -7.66 -23.47
CA GLY A 142 -5.87 -6.69 -24.39
C GLY A 142 -4.79 -5.81 -23.76
N CYS A 143 -4.19 -6.27 -22.66
CA CYS A 143 -3.01 -5.61 -22.09
C CYS A 143 -1.94 -5.32 -23.16
N PRO A 144 -1.49 -4.05 -23.31
CA PRO A 144 -0.48 -3.67 -24.29
C PRO A 144 0.85 -4.40 -24.11
N ILE A 145 1.25 -4.63 -22.86
CA ILE A 145 2.46 -5.38 -22.50
C ILE A 145 2.07 -6.54 -21.58
N ARG A 146 1.74 -7.68 -22.19
CA ARG A 146 1.29 -8.88 -21.45
C ARG A 146 2.28 -9.28 -20.35
N GLY A 147 1.75 -9.44 -19.14
CA GLY A 147 2.48 -9.99 -18.02
C GLY A 147 2.55 -11.53 -18.05
N PRO A 148 3.15 -12.15 -17.01
CA PRO A 148 3.10 -13.60 -16.83
C PRO A 148 1.67 -14.09 -16.54
N GLY A 149 1.15 -14.99 -17.39
CA GLY A 149 -0.20 -15.53 -17.26
C GLY A 149 -1.27 -14.75 -18.05
N ALA A 150 -2.50 -15.28 -18.07
CA ALA A 150 -3.55 -14.79 -18.97
C ALA A 150 -4.15 -13.41 -18.59
N ASN A 151 -4.07 -13.04 -17.31
CA ASN A 151 -4.78 -11.88 -16.75
C ASN A 151 -3.85 -10.84 -16.10
N SER A 152 -2.53 -10.91 -16.37
CA SER A 152 -1.57 -9.93 -15.84
C SER A 152 -1.08 -8.98 -16.93
N CYS A 153 -0.68 -7.79 -16.50
CA CYS A 153 -0.30 -6.69 -17.37
C CYS A 153 0.88 -5.93 -16.77
N TYR A 154 1.98 -5.84 -17.50
CA TYR A 154 3.09 -4.97 -17.11
C TYR A 154 2.65 -3.50 -17.07
N SER A 155 3.33 -2.72 -16.24
CA SER A 155 3.02 -1.30 -16.04
C SER A 155 2.85 -0.52 -17.35
N GLY A 156 1.87 0.38 -17.35
CA GLY A 156 1.68 1.37 -18.41
C GLY A 156 2.85 2.35 -18.57
N CYS A 157 3.72 2.43 -17.55
CA CYS A 157 4.96 3.19 -17.58
C CYS A 157 5.99 2.59 -18.56
N CYS A 158 6.08 1.27 -18.70
CA CYS A 158 7.13 0.63 -19.50
C CYS A 158 6.82 0.69 -21.01
N ARG A 159 7.85 0.70 -21.87
CA ARG A 159 7.70 0.51 -23.33
C ARG A 159 7.71 -0.98 -23.72
N SER A 160 8.27 -1.83 -22.86
CA SER A 160 8.35 -3.28 -23.11
C SER A 160 8.37 -4.09 -21.81
N ALA A 161 8.10 -5.39 -21.91
CA ALA A 161 8.22 -6.31 -20.79
C ALA A 161 9.66 -6.42 -20.27
N ALA A 162 10.65 -6.38 -21.17
CA ALA A 162 12.07 -6.44 -20.81
C ALA A 162 12.50 -5.23 -19.98
N GLU A 163 12.07 -4.04 -20.39
CA GLU A 163 12.31 -2.80 -19.64
C GLU A 163 11.67 -2.84 -18.25
N CYS A 164 10.40 -3.25 -18.17
CA CYS A 164 9.70 -3.40 -16.89
C CYS A 164 10.45 -4.34 -15.94
N LYS A 165 10.92 -5.49 -16.43
CA LYS A 165 11.68 -6.44 -15.61
C LYS A 165 13.04 -5.91 -15.17
N ALA A 166 13.72 -5.14 -16.02
CA ALA A 166 15.07 -4.68 -15.77
C ALA A 166 15.14 -3.45 -14.85
N LYS A 167 14.17 -2.54 -14.98
CA LYS A 167 14.20 -1.21 -14.35
C LYS A 167 13.00 -0.89 -13.45
N GLY A 168 12.00 -1.77 -13.43
CA GLY A 168 10.73 -1.51 -12.76
C GLY A 168 9.88 -0.46 -13.48
N ALA A 169 8.80 -0.04 -12.82
CA ALA A 169 7.87 0.94 -13.35
C ALA A 169 8.27 2.40 -13.08
N LEU A 170 9.03 2.64 -11.99
CA LEU A 170 9.30 3.98 -11.47
C LEU A 170 10.75 4.46 -11.71
N PRO A 171 10.96 5.79 -11.86
CA PRO A 171 12.25 6.37 -12.27
C PRO A 171 13.46 6.15 -11.35
N PRO A 172 13.37 6.07 -10.00
CA PRO A 172 14.54 5.81 -9.16
C PRO A 172 15.25 4.49 -9.48
N GLY A 173 14.52 3.49 -10.02
CA GLY A 173 15.09 2.24 -10.58
C GLY A 173 15.44 2.30 -12.07
N GLY A 174 15.33 3.48 -12.69
CA GLY A 174 15.44 3.70 -14.14
C GLY A 174 14.17 3.37 -14.93
N GLY A 175 13.02 3.23 -14.26
CA GLY A 175 11.76 2.71 -14.82
C GLY A 175 11.13 3.54 -15.95
N GLY A 176 10.06 2.99 -16.53
CA GLY A 176 9.56 3.43 -17.83
C GLY A 176 8.80 4.76 -17.87
N CYS A 177 8.29 5.27 -16.74
CA CYS A 177 7.53 6.52 -16.75
C CYS A 177 8.47 7.70 -17.07
N PRO A 178 8.27 8.44 -18.17
CA PRO A 178 9.28 9.34 -18.74
C PRO A 178 9.64 10.55 -17.88
N LYS A 179 8.79 10.89 -16.91
CA LYS A 179 9.05 11.82 -15.81
C LYS A 179 8.35 11.29 -14.56
N ASN A 180 9.02 11.33 -13.41
CA ASN A 180 8.41 10.97 -12.12
C ASN A 180 7.13 11.79 -11.98
N GLY A 181 5.97 11.12 -12.06
CA GLY A 181 4.68 11.80 -12.04
C GLY A 181 3.75 11.62 -13.23
N TYR A 182 4.27 11.40 -14.43
CA TYR A 182 3.46 11.51 -15.65
C TYR A 182 3.14 10.15 -16.27
N ALA A 183 2.07 10.12 -17.07
CA ALA A 183 1.67 8.95 -17.83
C ALA A 183 2.82 8.41 -18.71
N GLY A 184 2.96 7.09 -18.73
CA GLY A 184 3.83 6.39 -19.68
C GLY A 184 3.15 6.10 -21.01
N PRO A 185 3.85 5.43 -21.95
CA PRO A 185 3.39 5.15 -23.31
C PRO A 185 2.12 4.27 -23.35
N HIS A 186 1.82 3.51 -22.29
CA HIS A 186 0.68 2.61 -22.22
C HIS A 186 -0.25 2.85 -21.02
N SER A 187 -0.03 3.93 -20.27
CA SER A 187 -0.90 4.29 -19.13
C SER A 187 -2.36 4.53 -19.55
N ASP A 188 -2.61 4.93 -20.80
CA ASP A 188 -3.96 5.11 -21.34
C ASP A 188 -4.83 3.84 -21.27
N PHE A 189 -4.22 2.65 -21.41
CA PHE A 189 -4.93 1.38 -21.26
C PHE A 189 -5.48 1.21 -19.84
N PHE A 190 -4.66 1.47 -18.82
CA PHE A 190 -5.07 1.38 -17.43
C PHE A 190 -6.07 2.46 -17.08
N TYR A 191 -5.78 3.69 -17.51
CA TYR A 191 -6.61 4.86 -17.28
C TYR A 191 -8.05 4.68 -17.79
N LYS A 192 -8.22 4.21 -19.04
CA LYS A 192 -9.55 4.03 -19.65
C LYS A 192 -10.31 2.88 -19.04
N ASN A 193 -9.63 1.79 -18.73
CA ASN A 193 -10.28 0.57 -18.26
C ASN A 193 -10.49 0.53 -16.75
N CYS A 194 -9.77 1.35 -15.99
CA CYS A 194 -9.85 1.44 -14.54
C CYS A 194 -9.63 2.89 -14.06
N PRO A 195 -10.61 3.78 -14.29
CA PRO A 195 -10.43 5.21 -14.06
C PRO A 195 -10.25 5.59 -12.58
N ASN A 196 -10.66 4.75 -11.62
CA ASN A 196 -10.48 5.02 -10.19
C ASN A 196 -9.28 4.26 -9.57
N VAL A 197 -8.26 3.97 -10.37
CA VAL A 197 -6.99 3.35 -9.95
C VAL A 197 -5.84 4.20 -10.46
N TYR A 198 -4.75 4.32 -9.69
CA TYR A 198 -3.53 4.97 -10.17
C TYR A 198 -2.91 4.15 -11.32
N ALA A 199 -2.91 4.72 -12.53
CA ALA A 199 -2.23 4.18 -13.70
C ALA A 199 -0.79 4.69 -13.87
N PHE A 200 -0.45 5.76 -13.15
CA PHE A 200 0.84 6.44 -13.09
C PHE A 200 0.87 7.32 -11.82
N PRO A 201 2.03 7.84 -11.37
CA PRO A 201 2.17 8.42 -10.04
C PRO A 201 1.25 9.63 -9.73
N PHE A 202 1.10 10.60 -10.64
CA PHE A 202 0.22 11.76 -10.42
C PHE A 202 -1.14 11.66 -11.13
N ASN A 203 -1.74 10.47 -11.14
CA ASN A 203 -3.03 10.23 -11.79
C ASN A 203 -4.22 10.94 -11.10
N ASP A 204 -4.02 11.48 -9.90
CA ASP A 204 -4.96 12.35 -9.18
C ASP A 204 -4.88 13.84 -9.60
N GLY A 205 -3.83 14.21 -10.34
CA GLY A 205 -3.54 15.57 -10.78
C GLY A 205 -2.50 16.31 -9.96
N ALA A 206 -1.86 15.64 -9.01
CA ALA A 206 -0.70 16.15 -8.29
C ALA A 206 0.39 16.69 -9.23
N GLU A 207 1.09 17.75 -8.81
CA GLU A 207 2.21 18.34 -9.57
C GLU A 207 1.90 18.61 -11.07
N GLY A 208 0.64 18.86 -11.42
CA GLY A 208 0.21 19.10 -12.81
C GLY A 208 -0.07 17.84 -13.63
N GLY A 209 -0.15 16.67 -13.00
CA GLY A 209 -0.50 15.39 -13.60
C GLY A 209 -1.81 15.45 -14.38
N LYS A 210 -1.81 14.88 -15.59
CA LYS A 210 -3.01 14.75 -16.41
C LYS A 210 -3.06 13.38 -17.06
N PRO A 211 -4.24 12.76 -17.14
CA PRO A 211 -5.53 13.20 -16.58
C PRO A 211 -5.61 13.11 -15.04
N ALA A 212 -6.42 13.98 -14.42
CA ALA A 212 -6.62 14.04 -12.97
C ALA A 212 -7.94 13.35 -12.60
N ASN A 213 -7.87 12.14 -12.07
CA ASN A 213 -9.02 11.32 -11.70
C ASN A 213 -9.28 11.33 -10.19
N TYR A 214 -10.42 10.76 -9.81
CA TYR A 214 -10.71 10.43 -8.43
C TYR A 214 -10.25 9.00 -8.13
N VAL A 215 -9.02 8.89 -7.63
CA VAL A 215 -8.33 7.61 -7.39
C VAL A 215 -7.97 7.37 -5.93
N VAL A 216 -8.14 8.38 -5.09
CA VAL A 216 -7.81 8.36 -3.67
C VAL A 216 -9.06 8.64 -2.86
N SER A 217 -9.19 7.98 -1.70
CA SER A 217 -10.29 8.21 -0.80
C SER A 217 -9.91 8.33 0.65
N GLN A 218 -10.42 9.36 1.32
CA GLN A 218 -10.37 9.53 2.77
C GLN A 218 -11.68 9.07 3.42
N CYS A 219 -11.58 8.22 4.45
CA CYS A 219 -12.73 7.57 5.07
C CYS A 219 -12.60 7.54 6.59
N LYS A 220 -13.62 8.02 7.32
CA LYS A 220 -13.67 7.97 8.79
C LYS A 220 -13.84 6.56 9.35
N ASN A 221 -14.29 5.62 8.53
CA ASN A 221 -14.43 4.24 8.94
C ASN A 221 -13.15 3.47 8.61
N THR A 222 -12.39 3.16 9.66
CA THR A 222 -11.09 2.48 9.60
C THR A 222 -11.19 0.96 9.44
N ALA A 223 -12.41 0.40 9.29
CA ALA A 223 -12.59 -0.99 8.90
C ALA A 223 -12.60 -1.14 7.37
N ILE A 224 -11.45 -1.54 6.81
CA ILE A 224 -11.25 -1.66 5.36
C ILE A 224 -11.19 -3.13 4.94
N THR A 225 -11.84 -3.43 3.82
CA THR A 225 -11.76 -4.72 3.15
C THR A 225 -11.18 -4.54 1.75
N VAL A 226 -10.08 -5.25 1.48
CA VAL A 226 -9.51 -5.46 0.16
C VAL A 226 -10.05 -6.78 -0.41
N THR A 227 -10.69 -6.76 -1.57
CA THR A 227 -11.15 -7.97 -2.27
C THR A 227 -10.35 -8.17 -3.55
N LEU A 228 -9.73 -9.33 -3.69
CA LEU A 228 -8.96 -9.72 -4.88
C LEU A 228 -9.84 -10.43 -5.89
N CYS A 229 -9.56 -10.22 -7.17
CA CYS A 229 -10.38 -10.68 -8.30
C CYS A 229 -11.87 -10.34 -8.14
N PRO A 230 -12.24 -9.05 -7.96
CA PRO A 230 -13.62 -8.67 -7.68
C PRO A 230 -14.55 -8.84 -8.89
N GLY A 231 -14.01 -8.87 -10.12
CA GLY A 231 -14.79 -9.03 -11.35
C GLY A 231 -15.53 -7.77 -11.81
N GLU A 232 -15.24 -6.62 -11.20
CA GLU A 232 -15.88 -5.34 -11.46
C GLU A 232 -14.85 -4.20 -11.56
N THR A 233 -15.29 -3.08 -12.15
CA THR A 233 -14.54 -1.83 -12.23
C THR A 233 -15.45 -0.65 -11.86
N THR A 234 -14.98 0.23 -10.98
CA THR A 234 -15.68 1.46 -10.59
C THR A 234 -15.42 2.60 -11.57
N HIS A 235 -16.41 3.48 -11.75
CA HIS A 235 -16.38 4.63 -12.66
C HIS A 235 -16.94 5.89 -11.98
N ILE A 236 -16.24 6.36 -10.95
CA ILE A 236 -16.59 7.57 -10.18
C ILE A 236 -15.99 8.79 -10.88
N PRO A 237 -16.79 9.75 -11.36
CA PRO A 237 -16.25 10.96 -11.98
C PRO A 237 -15.62 11.87 -10.92
N LYS A 238 -14.61 12.65 -11.31
CA LYS A 238 -13.88 13.56 -10.40
C LYS A 238 -14.80 14.55 -9.67
N SER A 239 -15.82 15.07 -10.36
CA SER A 239 -16.81 15.99 -9.77
C SER A 239 -17.58 15.36 -8.61
N LEU A 240 -17.91 14.07 -8.70
CA LEU A 240 -18.59 13.34 -7.64
C LEU A 240 -17.62 13.01 -6.50
N GLY A 241 -16.36 12.73 -6.81
CA GLY A 241 -15.31 12.51 -5.80
C GLY A 241 -15.10 13.70 -4.87
N LEU A 242 -15.07 14.92 -5.43
CA LEU A 242 -14.97 16.17 -4.66
C LEU A 242 -16.18 16.41 -3.74
N LEU A 243 -17.37 15.95 -4.11
CA LEU A 243 -18.56 16.04 -3.26
C LEU A 243 -18.54 15.01 -2.12
N LEU A 244 -17.86 13.88 -2.33
CA LEU A 244 -17.71 12.83 -1.31
C LEU A 244 -16.62 13.17 -0.28
N GLN A 245 -15.74 14.14 -0.57
CA GLN A 245 -14.56 14.44 0.25
C GLN A 245 -14.31 15.93 0.40
N GLY A 246 -14.43 16.43 1.63
CA GLY A 246 -13.76 17.70 1.98
C GLY A 246 -12.24 17.53 1.89
N GLU A 247 -11.57 18.42 1.15
CA GLU A 247 -10.12 18.74 1.12
C GLU A 247 -9.05 17.61 1.10
N ALA A 248 -9.42 16.33 1.03
CA ALA A 248 -8.49 15.19 1.15
C ALA A 248 -7.47 15.06 -0.01
N GLN A 249 -7.73 15.67 -1.18
CA GLN A 249 -6.88 15.47 -2.36
C GLN A 249 -5.45 16.02 -2.23
N GLN A 250 -5.18 16.95 -1.30
CA GLN A 250 -3.86 17.59 -1.20
C GLN A 250 -2.85 16.83 -0.32
N GLN A 251 -3.29 15.92 0.56
CA GLN A 251 -2.36 15.24 1.47
C GLN A 251 -1.72 13.98 0.89
N MET A 252 -2.28 13.41 -0.19
CA MET A 252 -1.71 12.28 -0.93
C MET A 252 -1.18 12.68 -2.31
N SER A 253 -1.11 13.97 -2.63
CA SER A 253 -0.56 14.44 -3.91
C SER A 253 0.94 14.18 -4.07
N ARG A 254 1.58 13.49 -3.12
CA ARG A 254 2.79 12.74 -3.40
C ARG A 254 2.40 11.26 -3.41
N PRO A 255 2.40 10.58 -4.58
CA PRO A 255 2.39 9.13 -4.62
C PRO A 255 3.50 8.70 -3.69
N TRP A 256 3.24 7.66 -2.90
CA TRP A 256 4.09 7.25 -1.81
C TRP A 256 5.57 7.27 -2.17
N ASP A 257 5.90 6.84 -3.38
CA ASP A 257 7.27 6.78 -3.92
C ASP A 257 7.90 8.14 -4.27
N ALA A 258 7.14 9.22 -4.51
CA ALA A 258 7.67 10.58 -4.68
C ALA A 258 7.97 11.30 -3.35
N SER A 259 7.53 10.74 -2.21
CA SER A 259 7.95 11.22 -0.88
C SER A 259 9.19 10.51 -0.34
N PHE A 260 9.63 9.40 -0.97
CA PHE A 260 10.85 8.66 -0.61
C PHE A 260 12.08 9.10 -1.40
N ASP A 261 11.98 10.13 -2.26
CA ASP A 261 13.13 10.80 -2.90
C ASP A 261 14.08 11.48 -1.86
N GLU A 262 13.82 11.32 -0.56
CA GLU A 262 14.69 11.74 0.55
C GLU A 262 15.25 10.55 1.37
N TYR A 263 15.01 9.31 0.96
CA TYR A 263 15.75 8.17 1.50
C TYR A 263 17.14 8.14 0.85
N ASP A 264 18.09 8.80 1.51
CA ASP A 264 19.51 8.68 1.22
C ASP A 264 20.07 7.42 1.89
N PRO A 265 20.37 6.34 1.15
CA PRO A 265 21.01 5.17 1.71
C PRO A 265 22.44 5.44 2.25
N GLN A 266 23.07 6.59 1.93
CA GLN A 266 24.38 6.99 2.49
C GLN A 266 24.27 7.56 3.91
N ALA A 267 23.10 8.02 4.35
CA ALA A 267 22.91 8.58 5.69
C ALA A 267 23.05 7.55 6.84
N LEU A 268 23.13 6.24 6.51
CA LEU A 268 23.44 5.17 7.47
C LEU A 268 24.91 4.74 7.45
N GLU A 269 25.71 5.18 6.48
CA GLU A 269 27.16 4.92 6.45
C GLU A 269 27.96 6.05 7.13
N ASP A 270 27.36 7.22 7.34
CA ASP A 270 27.99 8.37 8.01
C ASP A 270 27.81 8.40 9.54
N GLU A 271 27.02 7.49 10.13
CA GLU A 271 27.22 7.13 11.54
C GLU A 271 28.35 6.11 11.64
N VAL A 272 29.55 6.60 11.37
CA VAL A 272 30.80 5.98 11.82
C VAL A 272 30.68 5.81 13.32
N PHE A 273 30.48 4.56 13.71
CA PHE A 273 30.66 4.07 15.07
C PHE A 273 32.10 4.43 15.48
N ASP A 274 32.24 5.50 16.26
CA ASP A 274 33.53 5.91 16.81
C ASP A 274 33.99 4.83 17.79
N SER A 275 34.91 3.98 17.32
CA SER A 275 35.49 2.90 18.10
C SER A 275 36.52 3.38 19.13
N SER A 276 36.60 4.68 19.42
CA SER A 276 37.54 5.22 20.41
C SER A 276 37.03 5.20 21.86
N ASP A 277 35.76 4.88 22.10
CA ASP A 277 35.17 4.86 23.46
C ASP A 277 35.25 3.52 24.22
N TYR A 278 36.02 2.54 23.71
CA TYR A 278 36.28 1.27 24.41
C TYR A 278 37.75 1.11 24.81
N LEU A 279 38.27 2.02 25.64
CA LEU A 279 39.48 1.80 26.43
C LEU A 279 39.36 2.41 27.83
N ALA A 280 38.65 1.71 28.72
CA ALA A 280 38.88 1.83 30.17
C ALA A 280 38.11 0.74 30.95
N LEU A 281 38.59 -0.52 30.93
CA LEU A 281 38.36 -1.46 32.04
C LEU A 281 39.58 -2.38 32.20
N ASP A 282 40.46 -1.91 33.08
CA ASP A 282 41.11 -2.63 34.18
C ASP A 282 41.66 -4.06 33.91
N SER A 283 42.98 -4.13 33.85
CA SER A 283 43.76 -5.36 33.87
C SER A 283 43.81 -5.95 35.29
N GLY A 284 42.83 -6.79 35.62
CA GLY A 284 42.86 -7.66 36.79
C GLY A 284 43.44 -9.03 36.42
N SER A 285 44.67 -9.30 36.85
CA SER A 285 45.34 -10.59 36.80
C SER A 285 44.57 -11.70 37.53
N TYR A 286 44.35 -12.84 36.87
CA TYR A 286 44.09 -14.12 37.54
C TYR A 286 45.17 -15.11 37.12
N GLU A 287 45.95 -15.55 38.11
CA GLU A 287 46.90 -16.66 38.05
C GLU A 287 46.14 -17.98 37.83
N GLU A 288 46.73 -18.84 36.99
CA GLU A 288 46.35 -20.23 36.83
C GLU A 288 46.89 -21.06 38.00
N ASP A 289 46.04 -21.92 38.56
CA ASP A 289 46.47 -23.08 39.35
C ASP A 289 45.60 -24.29 38.97
N PHE A 290 46.27 -25.25 38.31
CA PHE A 290 45.90 -26.65 37.96
C PHE A 290 44.93 -26.93 36.80
#